data_AF-A0ABD1LP95-F1
#
_entry.id   AF-A0ABD1LP95-F1
#
_cell.length_a   1.000
_cell.length_b   1.000
_cell.length_c   1.000
_cell.angle_alpha   90.00
_cell.angle_beta   90.00
_cell.angle_gamma   90.00
#
_symmetry.space_group_name_H-M   'P 1'
#
loop_
_entity.id
_entity.type
_entity.pdbx_description
1 polymer ?
#
loop_
_entity_poly.entity_id
_entity_poly.type
_entity_poly.pdbx_seq_one_letter_code
_entity_poly.pdbx_strand_id
1 'polypeptide(L)'
;MWVFCPFNGPSTLKVALMNIEMNKIGEHVGDWEHFTLRINNFTGELWSVFFSQHSGGEWVNAFDLEYIKGNKPIVYSSKDGHASFPHPGTYLQGSSKLGIGVRNDAARSKFSVDSSIKYQIVAVEYLGDGVITEPCWLQYMREWGPTIVYDSRSEIDKIIDLLPLFVRFSVENLFELFPTELYGEEGPTGPKEKDNWLGDEYC
;
A
#
# COMPACT_ATOMS: atom_id res chain seq x y z
N MET A 1 -11.16 2.28 -6.76
CA MET A 1 -10.68 1.42 -7.87
C MET A 1 -9.73 0.41 -7.26
N TRP A 2 -9.91 -0.88 -7.56
CA TRP A 2 -9.09 -1.96 -6.99
C TRP A 2 -8.11 -2.51 -8.02
N VAL A 3 -6.86 -2.74 -7.60
CA VAL A 3 -5.78 -3.27 -8.43
C VAL A 3 -5.14 -4.44 -7.71
N PHE A 4 -4.97 -5.56 -8.40
CA PHE A 4 -4.24 -6.71 -7.89
C PHE A 4 -2.75 -6.59 -8.22
N CYS A 5 -1.91 -6.54 -7.20
CA CYS A 5 -0.46 -6.61 -7.31
C CYS A 5 -0.01 -8.06 -7.09
N PRO A 6 0.62 -8.73 -8.05
CA PRO A 6 0.91 -10.16 -7.92
C PRO A 6 2.04 -10.48 -6.93
N PHE A 7 2.96 -9.55 -6.69
CA PHE A 7 4.15 -9.72 -5.86
C PHE A 7 4.83 -8.37 -5.62
N ASN A 8 5.49 -8.21 -4.46
CA ASN A 8 6.47 -7.15 -4.21
C ASN A 8 7.85 -7.73 -3.90
N GLY A 9 8.90 -6.95 -4.18
CA GLY A 9 10.26 -7.27 -3.74
C GLY A 9 10.48 -7.06 -2.24
N PRO A 10 11.72 -7.25 -1.76
CA PRO A 10 12.04 -7.12 -0.35
C PRO A 10 12.03 -5.67 0.11
N SER A 11 11.57 -5.45 1.33
CA SER A 11 11.45 -4.12 1.92
C SER A 11 12.81 -3.45 2.16
N THR A 12 12.81 -2.12 2.16
CA THR A 12 13.94 -1.34 2.67
C THR A 12 13.56 -0.71 3.99
N LEU A 13 14.31 -0.98 5.06
CA LEU A 13 14.13 -0.27 6.33
C LEU A 13 14.96 1.00 6.37
N LYS A 14 14.36 2.07 6.88
CA LYS A 14 15.06 3.29 7.25
C LYS A 14 15.22 3.34 8.75
N VAL A 15 16.44 3.61 9.21
CA VAL A 15 16.79 3.79 10.62
C VAL A 15 17.61 5.07 10.74
N ALA A 16 16.95 6.15 11.15
CA ALA A 16 17.50 7.50 11.18
C ALA A 16 18.09 7.91 9.80
N LEU A 17 19.41 7.94 9.67
CA LEU A 17 20.13 8.31 8.44
C LEU A 17 20.59 7.09 7.61
N MET A 18 20.35 5.87 8.09
CA MET A 18 20.76 4.63 7.44
C MET A 18 19.58 3.99 6.69
N ASN A 19 19.87 3.37 5.55
CA ASN A 19 18.93 2.50 4.84
C ASN A 19 19.50 1.08 4.86
N ILE A 20 18.65 0.12 5.18
CA ILE A 20 18.97 -1.30 5.28
C ILE A 20 18.07 -2.02 4.26
N GLU A 21 18.67 -2.43 3.14
CA GLU A 21 17.98 -3.24 2.14
C GLU A 21 17.84 -4.66 2.65
N MET A 22 16.61 -5.17 2.71
CA MET A 22 16.38 -6.57 3.08
C MET A 22 16.60 -7.49 1.89
N ASN A 23 16.85 -8.76 2.18
CA ASN A 23 17.00 -9.78 1.13
C ASN A 23 15.66 -10.39 0.74
N LYS A 24 14.89 -10.88 1.72
CA LYS A 24 13.55 -11.46 1.52
C LYS A 24 12.48 -10.80 2.37
N ILE A 25 12.88 -10.22 3.49
CA ILE A 25 11.95 -9.71 4.48
C ILE A 25 11.09 -8.60 3.87
N GLY A 26 9.78 -8.70 4.06
CA GLY A 26 8.77 -7.81 3.52
C GLY A 26 8.28 -8.19 2.11
N GLU A 27 8.81 -9.24 1.48
CA GLU A 27 8.18 -9.84 0.29
C GLU A 27 6.84 -10.48 0.67
N HIS A 28 5.87 -10.45 -0.25
CA HIS A 28 4.69 -11.30 -0.21
C HIS A 28 4.10 -11.45 -1.61
N VAL A 29 3.33 -12.53 -1.78
CA VAL A 29 2.61 -12.82 -3.02
C VAL A 29 1.19 -12.31 -2.88
N GLY A 30 0.73 -11.56 -3.88
CA GLY A 30 -0.61 -11.01 -3.92
C GLY A 30 -0.80 -9.81 -3.01
N ASP A 31 -1.42 -8.76 -3.54
CA ASP A 31 -2.09 -7.72 -2.79
C ASP A 31 -3.21 -7.07 -3.57
N TRP A 32 -4.18 -6.55 -2.83
CA TRP A 32 -5.26 -5.73 -3.33
C TRP A 32 -5.06 -4.30 -2.86
N GLU A 33 -4.62 -3.46 -3.78
CA GLU A 33 -4.49 -2.03 -3.56
C GLU A 33 -5.69 -1.27 -4.09
N HIS A 34 -5.91 -0.06 -3.57
CA HIS A 34 -6.96 0.78 -4.10
C HIS A 34 -6.62 2.27 -4.11
N PHE A 35 -7.26 2.97 -5.03
CA PHE A 35 -7.32 4.42 -5.01
C PHE A 35 -8.70 4.83 -5.47
N THR A 36 -9.21 5.93 -4.95
CA THR A 36 -10.60 6.30 -5.16
C THR A 36 -10.72 7.69 -5.72
N LEU A 37 -11.59 7.82 -6.71
CA LEU A 37 -11.81 9.06 -7.44
C LEU A 37 -13.10 9.65 -6.90
N ARG A 38 -13.03 10.85 -6.32
CA ARG A 38 -14.21 11.62 -5.95
C ARG A 38 -14.58 12.55 -7.10
N ILE A 39 -15.76 12.32 -7.68
CA ILE A 39 -16.21 13.01 -8.89
C ILE A 39 -17.46 13.84 -8.56
N ASN A 40 -17.54 15.05 -9.12
CA ASN A 40 -18.72 15.88 -9.01
C ASN A 40 -19.88 15.32 -9.84
N ASN A 41 -21.01 15.02 -9.18
CA ASN A 41 -22.18 14.44 -9.84
C ASN A 41 -22.90 15.37 -10.84
N PHE A 42 -22.63 16.67 -10.82
CA PHE A 42 -23.22 17.67 -11.73
C PHE A 42 -22.31 18.03 -12.90
N THR A 43 -21.01 18.21 -12.65
CA THR A 43 -20.03 18.65 -13.68
C THR A 43 -19.25 17.50 -14.28
N GLY A 44 -19.18 16.34 -13.61
CA GLY A 44 -18.33 15.22 -14.01
C GLY A 44 -16.83 15.46 -13.77
N GLU A 45 -16.47 16.55 -13.09
CA GLU A 45 -15.07 16.88 -12.79
C GLU A 45 -14.54 16.07 -11.62
N LEU A 46 -13.27 15.68 -11.71
CA LEU A 46 -12.54 15.07 -10.60
C LEU A 46 -12.27 16.15 -9.53
N TRP A 47 -12.63 15.86 -8.28
CA TRP A 47 -12.40 16.73 -7.13
C TRP A 47 -11.15 16.34 -6.35
N SER A 48 -11.01 15.06 -6.05
CA SER A 48 -9.89 14.53 -5.29
C SER A 48 -9.67 13.05 -5.60
N VAL A 49 -8.47 12.57 -5.29
CA VAL A 49 -8.13 11.15 -5.32
C VAL A 49 -7.62 10.72 -3.95
N PHE A 50 -8.14 9.62 -3.43
CA PHE A 50 -7.59 8.94 -2.26
C PHE A 50 -6.52 7.94 -2.70
N PHE A 51 -5.39 7.95 -2.01
CA PHE A 51 -4.27 7.05 -2.25
C PHE A 51 -4.07 6.13 -1.04
N SER A 52 -4.31 4.81 -1.19
CA SER A 52 -4.10 3.85 -0.12
C SER A 52 -2.63 3.72 0.24
N GLN A 53 -2.34 3.76 1.55
CA GLN A 53 -1.01 3.60 2.09
C GLN A 53 -1.07 2.63 3.26
N HIS A 54 -1.02 1.33 2.96
CA HIS A 54 -1.15 0.25 3.94
C HIS A 54 -2.45 0.37 4.76
N SER A 55 -2.35 0.67 6.06
CA SER A 55 -3.49 0.81 6.97
C SER A 55 -4.18 2.17 6.93
N GLY A 56 -3.74 3.10 6.07
CA GLY A 56 -4.32 4.43 5.95
C GLY A 56 -4.24 4.95 4.52
N GLY A 57 -4.13 6.27 4.38
CA GLY A 57 -3.96 6.92 3.09
C GLY A 57 -4.20 8.42 3.16
N GLU A 58 -4.19 9.06 2.00
CA GLU A 58 -4.38 10.50 1.90
C GLU A 58 -5.32 10.89 0.76
N TRP A 59 -6.17 11.87 1.04
CA TRP A 59 -6.96 12.56 0.03
C TRP A 59 -6.17 13.73 -0.53
N VAL A 60 -6.01 13.76 -1.86
CA VAL A 60 -5.30 14.82 -2.58
C VAL A 60 -6.24 15.48 -3.56
N ASN A 61 -6.28 16.81 -3.54
CA ASN A 61 -7.13 17.58 -4.45
C ASN A 61 -6.66 17.45 -5.89
N ALA A 62 -7.59 17.47 -6.84
CA ALA A 62 -7.31 17.30 -8.27
C ALA A 62 -6.28 18.31 -8.81
N PHE A 63 -6.25 19.54 -8.29
CA PHE A 63 -5.29 20.57 -8.73
C PHE A 63 -3.85 20.28 -8.29
N ASP A 64 -3.66 19.40 -7.32
CA ASP A 64 -2.35 18.99 -6.79
C ASP A 64 -1.92 17.63 -7.35
N LEU A 65 -2.69 17.04 -8.27
CA LEU A 65 -2.33 15.77 -8.91
C LEU A 65 -1.42 15.97 -10.12
N GLU A 66 -0.59 14.98 -10.38
CA GLU A 66 0.11 14.85 -11.66
C GLU A 66 -0.74 14.08 -12.67
N TYR A 67 -0.69 14.50 -13.94
CA TYR A 67 -1.45 13.89 -15.03
C TYR A 67 -0.53 13.42 -16.15
N ILE A 68 -0.67 12.14 -16.54
CA ILE A 68 0.13 11.57 -17.63
C ILE A 68 -0.30 12.15 -18.99
N LYS A 69 -1.62 12.35 -19.15
CA LYS A 69 -2.25 12.88 -20.36
C LYS A 69 -3.71 13.22 -20.08
N GLY A 70 -4.12 14.45 -20.41
CA GLY A 70 -5.53 14.86 -20.28
C GLY A 70 -6.04 14.70 -18.85
N ASN A 71 -7.15 13.98 -18.67
CA ASN A 71 -7.80 13.74 -17.39
C ASN A 71 -7.33 12.45 -16.67
N LYS A 72 -6.18 11.89 -17.04
CA LYS A 72 -5.64 10.67 -16.45
C LYS A 72 -4.63 11.00 -15.35
N PRO A 73 -5.02 11.02 -14.06
CA PRO A 73 -4.08 11.23 -12.97
C PRO A 73 -3.09 10.06 -12.88
N ILE A 74 -1.91 10.35 -12.36
CA ILE A 74 -0.87 9.35 -12.10
C ILE A 74 -1.04 8.83 -10.68
N VAL A 75 -0.90 7.51 -10.52
CA VAL A 75 -0.73 6.87 -9.22
C VAL A 75 0.66 6.24 -9.21
N TYR A 76 1.51 6.67 -8.28
CA TYR A 76 2.83 6.11 -8.10
C TYR A 76 2.77 5.00 -7.08
N SER A 77 3.02 3.75 -7.49
CA SER A 77 3.15 2.62 -6.57
C SER A 77 4.56 2.59 -5.98
N SER A 78 4.65 2.26 -4.69
CA SER A 78 5.90 2.09 -3.98
C SER A 78 6.77 0.99 -4.60
N LYS A 79 8.08 1.22 -4.70
CA LYS A 79 9.05 0.20 -5.05
C LYS A 79 9.14 -0.83 -3.92
N ASP A 80 9.00 -2.11 -4.27
CA ASP A 80 9.09 -3.24 -3.33
C ASP A 80 8.04 -3.19 -2.20
N GLY A 81 6.99 -2.39 -2.38
CA GLY A 81 5.77 -2.37 -1.58
C GLY A 81 4.56 -2.14 -2.47
N HIS A 82 3.44 -1.74 -1.89
CA HIS A 82 2.18 -1.60 -2.62
C HIS A 82 1.45 -0.27 -2.39
N ALA A 83 1.86 0.51 -1.38
CA ALA A 83 1.32 1.83 -1.12
C ALA A 83 1.35 2.73 -2.37
N SER A 84 0.28 3.52 -2.49
CA SER A 84 0.03 4.45 -3.58
C SER A 84 0.34 5.88 -3.12
N PHE A 85 0.96 6.65 -4.00
CA PHE A 85 1.33 8.03 -3.75
C PHE A 85 0.95 8.95 -4.91
N PRO A 86 0.58 10.21 -4.62
CA PRO A 86 0.23 11.22 -5.63
C PRO A 86 1.45 11.74 -6.41
N HIS A 87 2.64 11.65 -5.80
CA HIS A 87 3.88 12.25 -6.29
C HIS A 87 5.04 11.27 -6.21
N PRO A 88 6.09 11.48 -7.03
CA PRO A 88 7.35 10.79 -6.81
C PRO A 88 8.03 11.30 -5.54
N GLY A 89 8.64 10.41 -4.78
CA GLY A 89 9.28 10.75 -3.51
C GLY A 89 9.73 9.54 -2.71
N THR A 90 10.28 9.83 -1.53
CA THR A 90 10.60 8.82 -0.52
C THR A 90 9.70 9.06 0.69
N TYR A 91 8.84 8.09 0.95
CA TYR A 91 7.85 8.09 2.02
C TYR A 91 8.28 7.10 3.11
N LEU A 92 7.89 7.36 4.35
CA LEU A 92 8.25 6.53 5.50
C LEU A 92 6.99 6.03 6.19
N GLN A 93 6.80 4.72 6.21
CA GLN A 93 5.79 4.04 6.99
C GLN A 93 6.39 3.66 8.35
N GLY A 94 6.02 4.40 9.39
CA GLY A 94 6.55 4.22 10.74
C GLY A 94 6.72 5.54 11.48
N SER A 95 7.64 5.59 12.44
CA SER A 95 7.88 6.79 13.23
C SER A 95 8.72 7.81 12.46
N SER A 96 8.04 8.78 11.84
CA SER A 96 8.68 9.93 11.20
C SER A 96 9.57 10.72 12.17
N LYS A 97 9.15 10.85 13.43
CA LYS A 97 9.92 11.52 14.50
C LYS A 97 11.25 10.84 14.79
N LEU A 98 11.28 9.51 14.79
CA LEU A 98 12.50 8.73 15.03
C LEU A 98 13.27 8.45 13.73
N GLY A 99 12.65 8.67 12.56
CA GLY A 99 13.18 8.28 11.27
C GLY A 99 13.30 6.77 11.13
N ILE A 100 12.40 6.01 11.78
CA ILE A 100 12.42 4.53 11.80
C ILE A 100 11.15 4.01 11.15
N GLY A 101 11.29 3.14 10.15
CA GLY A 101 10.16 2.52 9.47
C GLY A 101 10.51 1.90 8.12
N VAL A 102 9.49 1.41 7.41
CA VAL A 102 9.63 0.94 6.02
C VAL A 102 9.69 2.13 5.09
N ARG A 103 10.71 2.12 4.23
CA ARG A 103 10.94 3.15 3.22
C ARG A 103 10.20 2.77 1.95
N ASN A 104 9.29 3.65 1.55
CA ASN A 104 8.52 3.55 0.32
C ASN A 104 9.08 4.55 -0.71
N ASP A 105 9.75 4.06 -1.75
CA ASP A 105 10.26 4.90 -2.84
C ASP A 105 9.29 4.87 -4.02
N ALA A 106 8.74 6.01 -4.40
CA ALA A 106 7.80 6.17 -5.50
C ALA A 106 8.45 6.99 -6.62
N ALA A 107 8.50 6.45 -7.83
CA ALA A 107 9.07 7.17 -8.98
C ALA A 107 8.51 6.64 -10.30
N ARG A 108 8.58 7.46 -11.34
CA ARG A 108 8.22 7.03 -12.68
C ARG A 108 9.19 5.96 -13.18
N SER A 109 8.65 4.80 -13.54
CA SER A 109 9.41 3.73 -14.18
C SER A 109 9.15 3.67 -15.70
N LYS A 110 9.85 2.76 -16.39
CA LYS A 110 9.57 2.43 -17.80
C LYS A 110 8.32 1.57 -17.98
N PHE A 111 7.74 1.08 -16.89
CA PHE A 111 6.54 0.26 -16.85
C PHE A 111 5.37 1.06 -16.26
N SER A 112 4.18 0.84 -16.80
CA SER A 112 2.94 1.50 -16.35
C SER A 112 1.73 0.64 -16.67
N VAL A 113 0.70 0.73 -15.85
CA VAL A 113 -0.61 0.13 -16.10
C VAL A 113 -1.61 1.24 -16.43
N ASP A 114 -2.27 1.16 -17.59
CA ASP A 114 -3.36 2.08 -17.95
C ASP A 114 -4.70 1.48 -17.52
N SER A 115 -5.11 1.79 -16.30
CA SER A 115 -6.36 1.29 -15.70
C SER A 115 -7.62 1.79 -16.40
N SER A 116 -7.52 2.70 -17.38
CA SER A 116 -8.66 3.19 -18.15
C SER A 116 -9.01 2.30 -19.37
N ILE A 117 -8.17 1.32 -19.73
CA ILE A 117 -8.34 0.54 -20.97
C ILE A 117 -9.03 -0.80 -20.69
N LYS A 118 -8.61 -1.52 -19.65
CA LYS A 118 -9.15 -2.83 -19.29
C LYS A 118 -9.48 -2.85 -17.81
N TYR A 119 -10.78 -2.89 -17.51
CA TYR A 119 -11.30 -2.97 -16.16
C TYR A 119 -12.59 -3.80 -16.17
N GLN A 120 -12.98 -4.29 -15.00
CA GLN A 120 -14.26 -4.93 -14.77
C GLN A 120 -15.01 -4.12 -13.70
N ILE A 121 -16.26 -3.76 -13.98
CA ILE A 121 -17.15 -3.19 -12.98
C ILE A 121 -17.62 -4.35 -12.10
N VAL A 122 -17.35 -4.26 -10.80
CA VAL A 122 -17.65 -5.32 -9.84
C VAL A 122 -18.80 -4.99 -8.90
N ALA A 123 -19.13 -3.71 -8.71
CA ALA A 123 -20.23 -3.27 -7.85
C ALA A 123 -20.82 -1.94 -8.35
N VAL A 124 -22.14 -1.81 -8.33
CA VAL A 124 -22.89 -0.56 -8.61
C VAL A 124 -24.16 -0.54 -7.74
N GLU A 125 -23.99 -0.23 -6.46
CA GLU A 125 -25.05 -0.39 -5.43
C GLU A 125 -26.33 0.41 -5.72
N TYR A 126 -26.18 1.63 -6.25
CA TYR A 126 -27.33 2.53 -6.48
C TYR A 126 -28.28 2.05 -7.59
N LEU A 127 -27.88 1.10 -8.44
CA LEU A 127 -28.74 0.52 -9.48
C LEU A 127 -29.60 -0.65 -8.96
N GLY A 128 -29.38 -1.08 -7.72
CA GLY A 128 -30.06 -2.21 -7.11
C GLY A 128 -29.44 -3.57 -7.44
N ASP A 129 -29.89 -4.58 -6.70
CA ASP A 129 -29.34 -5.94 -6.75
C ASP A 129 -29.54 -6.60 -8.12
N GLY A 130 -28.54 -7.37 -8.57
CA GLY A 130 -28.60 -8.18 -9.78
C GLY A 130 -28.28 -7.45 -11.09
N VAL A 131 -28.03 -6.13 -11.07
CA VAL A 131 -27.61 -5.37 -12.26
C VAL A 131 -26.18 -5.71 -12.68
N ILE A 132 -25.29 -5.90 -11.71
CA ILE A 132 -23.91 -6.33 -11.93
C ILE A 132 -23.74 -7.72 -11.34
N THR A 133 -23.18 -8.64 -12.13
CA THR A 133 -22.75 -9.94 -11.63
C THR A 133 -21.36 -9.79 -11.01
N GLU A 134 -21.28 -9.85 -9.68
CA GLU A 134 -20.01 -9.84 -8.99
C GLU A 134 -19.16 -11.06 -9.41
N PRO A 135 -17.86 -10.89 -9.66
CA PRO A 135 -17.00 -12.01 -9.95
C PRO A 135 -16.80 -12.88 -8.70
N CYS A 136 -16.70 -14.20 -8.89
CA CYS A 136 -16.59 -15.15 -7.78
C CYS A 136 -15.35 -14.94 -6.90
N TRP A 137 -14.25 -14.44 -7.47
CA TRP A 137 -13.03 -14.15 -6.72
C TRP A 137 -13.23 -13.07 -5.65
N LEU A 138 -14.24 -12.20 -5.81
CA LEU A 138 -14.55 -11.17 -4.81
C LEU A 138 -15.13 -11.76 -3.52
N GLN A 139 -15.61 -13.01 -3.56
CA GLN A 139 -16.12 -13.75 -2.40
C GLN A 139 -15.05 -14.62 -1.74
N TYR A 140 -13.80 -14.60 -2.24
CA TYR A 140 -12.72 -15.37 -1.64
C TYR A 140 -12.17 -14.62 -0.42
N MET A 141 -12.61 -15.05 0.76
CA MET A 141 -12.26 -14.47 2.07
C MET A 141 -11.13 -15.23 2.77
N ARG A 142 -10.11 -15.61 2.01
CA ARG A 142 -8.90 -16.24 2.53
C ARG A 142 -7.69 -15.52 1.97
N GLU A 143 -6.54 -15.72 2.60
CA GLU A 143 -5.25 -15.18 2.18
C GLU A 143 -4.92 -15.61 0.74
N TRP A 144 -4.49 -14.65 -0.06
CA TRP A 144 -4.05 -14.86 -1.42
C TRP A 144 -2.54 -15.12 -1.45
N GLY A 145 -2.11 -16.37 -1.65
CA GLY A 145 -0.68 -16.71 -1.75
C GLY A 145 -0.22 -17.66 -0.65
N PRO A 146 1.09 -17.99 -0.59
CA PRO A 146 1.64 -18.81 0.46
C PRO A 146 1.88 -18.01 1.74
N THR A 147 1.74 -18.66 2.89
CA THR A 147 2.23 -18.15 4.18
C THR A 147 3.66 -18.65 4.39
N ILE A 148 4.61 -17.74 4.60
CA ILE A 148 6.02 -18.07 4.85
C ILE A 148 6.43 -17.45 6.19
N VAL A 149 6.91 -18.27 7.12
CA VAL A 149 7.42 -17.79 8.41
C VAL A 149 8.94 -17.74 8.35
N TYR A 150 9.51 -16.57 8.65
CA TYR A 150 10.96 -16.42 8.73
C TYR A 150 11.47 -16.71 10.14
N ASP A 151 12.71 -17.20 10.25
CA ASP A 151 13.47 -17.12 11.51
C ASP A 151 13.99 -15.69 11.71
N SER A 152 13.03 -14.77 11.89
CA SER A 152 13.23 -13.32 11.89
C SER A 152 14.06 -12.83 13.08
N ARG A 153 14.27 -13.64 14.11
CA ARG A 153 15.02 -13.24 15.31
C ARG A 153 16.46 -12.82 14.96
N SER A 154 17.15 -13.60 14.12
CA SER A 154 18.54 -13.31 13.77
C SER A 154 18.71 -12.05 12.90
N GLU A 155 17.74 -11.74 12.03
CA GLU A 155 17.77 -10.55 11.20
C GLU A 155 17.31 -9.31 11.98
N ILE A 156 16.31 -9.46 12.87
CA ILE A 156 15.88 -8.41 13.79
C ILE A 156 17.01 -8.05 14.75
N ASP A 157 17.69 -9.02 15.35
CA ASP A 157 18.80 -8.75 16.27
C ASP A 157 19.90 -7.90 15.60
N LYS A 158 20.23 -8.18 14.31
CA LYS A 158 21.16 -7.33 13.54
C LYS A 158 20.64 -5.91 13.36
N ILE A 159 19.34 -5.72 13.14
CA ILE A 159 18.73 -4.40 12.99
C ILE A 159 18.76 -3.65 14.34
N ILE A 160 18.45 -4.34 15.45
CA ILE A 160 18.56 -3.79 16.81
C ILE A 160 19.98 -3.30 17.08
N ASP A 161 20.97 -4.07 16.66
CA ASP A 161 22.39 -3.73 16.76
C ASP A 161 22.83 -2.57 15.87
N LEU A 162 21.98 -2.08 14.97
CA LEU A 162 22.21 -0.88 14.16
C LEU A 162 21.45 0.35 14.69
N LEU A 163 20.49 0.17 15.61
CA LEU A 163 19.73 1.27 16.16
C LEU A 163 20.60 2.19 17.03
N PRO A 164 20.33 3.51 17.06
CA PRO A 164 20.98 4.41 18.00
C PRO A 164 20.76 3.96 19.45
N LEU A 165 21.77 4.12 20.30
CA LEU A 165 21.75 3.63 21.69
C LEU A 165 20.51 4.08 22.47
N PHE A 166 20.07 5.33 22.29
CA PHE A 166 18.88 5.85 22.97
C PHE A 166 17.57 5.14 22.57
N VAL A 167 17.50 4.55 21.36
CA VAL A 167 16.36 3.72 20.91
C VAL A 167 16.46 2.32 21.50
N ARG A 168 17.69 1.78 21.64
CA ARG A 168 17.91 0.48 22.28
C ARG A 168 17.51 0.48 23.75
N PHE A 169 17.64 1.58 24.47
CA PHE A 169 17.28 1.65 25.90
C PHE A 169 15.77 1.68 26.17
N SER A 170 14.94 1.93 25.15
CA SER A 170 13.46 1.88 25.22
C SER A 170 12.89 0.50 24.86
N VAL A 171 13.53 -0.56 25.36
CA VAL A 171 13.43 -1.97 24.90
C VAL A 171 12.00 -2.55 24.86
N GLU A 172 11.06 -2.06 25.67
CA GLU A 172 9.75 -2.72 25.82
C GLU A 172 8.84 -2.68 24.58
N ASN A 173 9.03 -1.75 23.63
CA ASN A 173 8.13 -1.61 22.46
C ASN A 173 8.84 -1.74 21.10
N LEU A 174 10.05 -2.30 21.07
CA LEU A 174 10.81 -2.37 19.81
C LEU A 174 10.17 -3.30 18.77
N PHE A 175 9.45 -4.33 19.24
CA PHE A 175 8.63 -5.21 18.41
C PHE A 175 7.35 -4.52 17.88
N GLU A 176 6.90 -3.44 18.52
CA GLU A 176 5.79 -2.60 18.01
C GLU A 176 6.27 -1.55 17.00
N LEU A 177 7.58 -1.27 16.96
CA LEU A 177 8.18 -0.31 16.03
C LEU A 177 8.37 -0.88 14.62
N PHE A 178 8.42 -2.21 14.51
CA PHE A 178 8.66 -2.88 13.25
C PHE A 178 7.37 -3.47 12.69
N PRO A 179 7.11 -3.27 11.38
CA PRO A 179 5.95 -3.82 10.72
C PRO A 179 5.88 -5.34 10.82
N THR A 180 4.67 -5.89 10.82
CA THR A 180 4.38 -7.34 10.78
C THR A 180 5.09 -8.06 9.63
N GLU A 181 5.33 -7.34 8.55
CA GLU A 181 6.05 -7.73 7.33
C GLU A 181 7.50 -8.18 7.62
N LEU A 182 8.05 -7.85 8.81
CA LEU A 182 9.36 -8.36 9.22
C LEU A 182 9.36 -9.82 9.69
N TYR A 183 8.20 -10.37 10.04
CA TYR A 183 8.10 -11.67 10.72
C TYR A 183 7.70 -12.82 9.79
N GLY A 184 7.21 -12.51 8.60
CA GLY A 184 6.82 -13.49 7.59
C GLY A 184 6.16 -12.85 6.38
N GLU A 185 5.80 -13.69 5.43
CA GLU A 185 4.97 -13.37 4.28
C GLU A 185 3.57 -13.95 4.54
N GLU A 186 2.54 -13.13 4.49
CA GLU A 186 1.15 -13.57 4.54
C GLU A 186 0.40 -12.87 3.42
N GLY A 187 -0.25 -13.67 2.58
CA GLY A 187 -1.09 -13.14 1.51
C GLY A 187 -2.26 -12.35 2.09
N PRO A 188 -2.69 -11.24 1.50
CA PRO A 188 -3.81 -10.50 2.02
C PRO A 188 -5.12 -11.21 1.70
N THR A 189 -6.15 -10.85 2.45
CA THR A 189 -7.53 -11.19 2.15
C THR A 189 -8.06 -10.42 0.94
N GLY A 190 -9.22 -10.84 0.42
CA GLY A 190 -9.85 -10.17 -0.71
C GLY A 190 -10.34 -8.74 -0.38
N PRO A 191 -10.65 -7.91 -1.39
CA PRO A 191 -11.02 -6.51 -1.19
C PRO A 191 -12.15 -6.28 -0.18
N LYS A 192 -13.12 -7.21 -0.10
CA LYS A 192 -14.28 -7.12 0.79
C LYS A 192 -13.94 -7.21 2.28
N GLU A 193 -12.78 -7.73 2.63
CA GLU A 193 -12.31 -7.81 4.02
C GLU A 193 -11.44 -6.60 4.41
N LYS A 194 -11.12 -5.71 3.46
CA LYS A 194 -10.41 -4.47 3.78
C LYS A 194 -11.39 -3.45 4.35
N ASP A 195 -10.98 -2.74 5.40
CA ASP A 195 -11.80 -1.72 6.07
C ASP A 195 -12.26 -0.60 5.11
N ASN A 196 -11.46 -0.33 4.08
CA ASN A 196 -11.75 0.67 3.05
C ASN A 196 -12.68 0.16 1.93
N TRP A 197 -13.22 -1.06 2.04
CA TRP A 197 -14.21 -1.56 1.07
C TRP A 197 -15.49 -0.73 1.07
N LEU A 198 -15.91 -0.26 2.25
CA LEU A 198 -17.11 0.57 2.43
C LEU A 198 -16.72 1.92 3.05
N GLY A 199 -17.28 2.99 2.51
CA GLY A 199 -17.15 4.34 3.07
C GLY A 199 -16.40 5.32 2.16
N ASP A 200 -16.00 6.45 2.75
CA ASP A 200 -15.45 7.64 2.05
C ASP A 200 -13.92 7.80 2.25
N GLU A 201 -13.25 6.67 2.55
CA GLU A 201 -11.86 6.45 2.97
C GLU A 201 -11.34 7.35 4.11
N TYR A 202 -10.92 6.70 5.20
CA TYR A 202 -10.51 7.30 6.48
C TYR A 202 -8.99 7.51 6.57
N CYS A 203 -8.57 8.51 7.35
CA CYS A 203 -7.16 8.81 7.69
C CYS A 203 -6.69 8.03 8.91
#